data_AF-A0AAU0VFG0-F1
#
_entry.id   AF-A0AAU0VFG0-F1
#
_cell.length_a   1.000
_cell.length_b   1.000
_cell.length_c   1.000
_cell.angle_alpha   90.00
_cell.angle_beta   90.00
_cell.angle_gamma   90.00
#
_symmetry.space_group_name_H-M   'P 1'
#
loop_
_entity.id
_entity.type
_entity.pdbx_description
1 polymer ?
#
loop_
_entity_poly.entity_id
_entity_poly.type
_entity_poly.pdbx_seq_one_letter_code
_entity_poly.pdbx_strand_id
1 'polypeptide(L)'
;MPRHLWVVTVEGCPTTPYVGTSERSTTTTGYDRFSFTHRTAKQIAADLNRDECGLTASWDGDSLIFTSSKEHNGDWSTEIVTPNAHGHYEIGDMWPWNEWSEELDPDEHRRAFVRGARARHEPPDPQYSYAVRAAWQQGRHEAEQLLNPALGGQSRPHRHLVTHGPTPPEAPNTTSLPIPARRQR
;
A
#
# COMPACT_ATOMS: atom_id res chain seq x y z
N MET A 1 3.12 16.73 15.28
CA MET A 1 1.96 16.25 16.05
C MET A 1 2.27 14.86 16.58
N PRO A 2 1.75 14.43 17.75
CA PRO A 2 1.90 13.06 18.22
C PRO A 2 1.21 12.09 17.25
N ARG A 3 1.85 10.95 16.96
CA ARG A 3 1.27 9.87 16.15
C ARG A 3 0.69 8.81 17.07
N HIS A 4 -0.55 8.43 16.81
CA HIS A 4 -1.27 7.41 17.55
C HIS A 4 -1.26 6.11 16.76
N LEU A 5 -0.94 5.01 17.43
CA LEU A 5 -0.95 3.68 16.83
C LEU A 5 -2.38 3.17 16.74
N TRP A 6 -2.75 2.66 15.57
CA TRP A 6 -4.06 2.08 15.29
C TRP A 6 -3.91 0.69 14.70
N VAL A 7 -4.91 -0.15 14.96
CA VAL A 7 -5.06 -1.45 14.33
C VAL A 7 -6.37 -1.43 13.59
N VAL A 8 -6.30 -1.53 12.26
CA VAL A 8 -7.44 -1.34 11.38
C VAL A 8 -7.63 -2.52 10.45
N THR A 9 -8.85 -2.73 10.00
CA THR A 9 -9.21 -3.59 8.86
C THR A 9 -9.92 -2.76 7.80
N VAL A 10 -10.02 -3.31 6.59
CA VAL A 10 -10.86 -2.73 5.54
C VAL A 10 -12.29 -3.22 5.75
N GLU A 11 -13.27 -2.31 5.79
CA GLU A 11 -14.68 -2.68 5.83
C GLU A 11 -15.07 -3.47 4.58
N GLY A 12 -15.83 -4.56 4.76
CA GLY A 12 -16.28 -5.40 3.64
C GLY A 12 -15.24 -6.36 3.05
N CYS A 13 -13.99 -6.35 3.54
CA CYS A 13 -12.95 -7.34 3.22
C CYS A 13 -12.70 -8.33 4.36
N PRO A 14 -11.96 -9.43 4.12
CA PRO A 14 -11.45 -10.30 5.17
C PRO A 14 -10.69 -9.53 6.27
N THR A 15 -10.81 -10.04 7.49
CA THR A 15 -10.50 -9.35 8.76
C THR A 15 -9.01 -9.26 9.11
N THR A 16 -8.11 -9.24 8.13
CA THR A 16 -6.66 -9.16 8.39
C THR A 16 -6.32 -7.80 9.02
N PRO A 17 -5.75 -7.76 10.25
CA PRO A 17 -5.42 -6.50 10.90
C PRO A 17 -4.16 -5.88 10.31
N TYR A 18 -4.21 -4.56 10.09
CA TYR A 18 -3.08 -3.73 9.69
C TYR A 18 -2.72 -2.77 10.81
N VAL A 19 -1.42 -2.63 11.08
CA VAL A 19 -0.91 -1.67 12.05
C VAL A 19 -0.54 -0.40 11.29
N GLY A 20 -1.15 0.72 11.68
CA GLY A 20 -0.91 2.03 11.09
C GLY A 20 -0.79 3.10 12.17
N THR A 21 -0.47 4.33 11.76
CA THR A 21 -0.53 5.49 12.64
C THR A 21 -1.36 6.60 12.06
N SER A 22 -2.04 7.37 12.91
CA SER A 22 -2.75 8.59 12.51
C SER A 22 -2.37 9.73 13.45
N GLU A 23 -2.48 10.96 12.95
CA GLU A 23 -2.38 12.16 13.79
C GLU A 23 -3.63 12.34 14.67
N ARG A 24 -4.74 11.68 14.33
CA ARG A 24 -5.95 11.64 15.16
C ARG A 24 -5.82 10.60 16.27
N SER A 25 -6.33 10.96 17.45
CA SER A 25 -6.10 10.23 18.69
C SER A 25 -7.33 9.58 19.32
N THR A 26 -8.55 9.87 18.84
CA THR A 26 -9.79 9.50 19.57
C THR A 26 -10.81 8.69 18.77
N THR A 27 -10.96 8.95 17.48
CA THR A 27 -12.04 8.32 16.68
C THR A 27 -11.63 8.28 15.23
N THR A 28 -11.87 7.13 14.59
CA THR A 28 -11.68 6.96 13.16
C THR A 28 -13.01 7.20 12.45
N THR A 29 -13.04 8.02 11.39
CA THR A 29 -14.25 8.28 10.60
C THR A 29 -14.44 7.28 9.46
N GLY A 30 -13.82 6.11 9.54
CA GLY A 30 -13.72 5.16 8.43
C GLY A 30 -12.75 5.64 7.34
N TYR A 31 -12.87 6.86 6.85
CA TYR A 31 -12.06 7.35 5.72
C TYR A 31 -10.74 8.03 6.12
N ASP A 32 -10.38 7.96 7.40
CA ASP A 32 -9.17 8.63 7.88
C ASP A 32 -7.90 8.15 7.18
N ARG A 33 -6.95 9.08 7.05
CA ARG A 33 -5.63 8.78 6.51
C ARG A 33 -4.75 8.16 7.59
N PHE A 34 -4.20 7.00 7.28
CA PHE A 34 -3.24 6.28 8.12
C PHE A 34 -1.89 6.19 7.41
N SER A 35 -0.83 6.34 8.18
CA SER A 35 0.54 6.09 7.76
C SER A 35 0.90 4.64 8.05
N PHE A 36 1.31 3.92 7.02
CA PHE A 36 1.67 2.50 7.04
C PHE A 36 3.13 2.30 6.62
N THR A 37 3.78 1.24 7.10
CA THR A 37 5.09 0.86 6.57
C THR A 37 4.95 0.32 5.15
N HIS A 38 6.06 0.27 4.40
CA HIS A 38 6.09 -0.38 3.09
C HIS A 38 5.63 -1.84 3.12
N ARG A 39 5.96 -2.57 4.21
CA ARG A 39 5.54 -3.96 4.39
C ARG A 39 4.03 -4.06 4.54
N THR A 40 3.43 -3.22 5.40
CA THR A 40 1.97 -3.19 5.57
C THR A 40 1.26 -2.74 4.29
N ALA A 41 1.80 -1.74 3.57
CA ALA A 41 1.26 -1.31 2.28
C ALA A 41 1.26 -2.45 1.24
N LYS A 42 2.33 -3.26 1.18
CA LYS A 42 2.37 -4.46 0.33
C LYS A 42 1.32 -5.49 0.72
N GLN A 43 1.12 -5.69 2.01
CA GLN A 43 0.11 -6.61 2.51
C GLN A 43 -1.30 -6.15 2.15
N ILE A 44 -1.62 -4.87 2.36
CA ILE A 44 -2.89 -4.26 1.95
C ILE A 44 -3.13 -4.49 0.45
N ALA A 45 -2.14 -4.19 -0.40
CA ALA A 45 -2.26 -4.37 -1.85
C ALA A 45 -2.52 -5.83 -2.24
N ALA A 46 -1.82 -6.78 -1.58
CA ALA A 46 -1.99 -8.20 -1.84
C ALA A 46 -3.37 -8.70 -1.38
N ASP A 47 -3.82 -8.29 -0.20
CA ASP A 47 -5.12 -8.67 0.35
C ASP A 47 -6.27 -8.10 -0.52
N LEU A 48 -6.20 -6.84 -0.94
CA LEU A 48 -7.20 -6.24 -1.86
C LEU A 48 -7.33 -7.00 -3.17
N ASN A 49 -6.20 -7.32 -3.81
CA ASN A 49 -6.19 -8.04 -5.08
C ASN A 49 -6.66 -9.49 -4.95
N ARG A 50 -6.45 -10.12 -3.78
CA ARG A 50 -6.92 -11.49 -3.51
C ARG A 50 -8.42 -11.52 -3.24
N ASP A 51 -8.92 -10.53 -2.50
CA ASP A 51 -10.26 -10.57 -1.91
C ASP A 51 -11.32 -9.86 -2.77
N GLU A 52 -10.90 -9.21 -3.87
CA GLU A 52 -11.78 -8.57 -4.88
C GLU A 52 -12.82 -7.61 -4.28
N CYS A 53 -12.45 -6.85 -3.25
CA CYS A 53 -13.37 -5.97 -2.50
C CYS A 53 -13.75 -4.66 -3.24
N GLY A 54 -13.79 -4.65 -4.57
CA GLY A 54 -14.12 -3.46 -5.38
C GLY A 54 -12.97 -2.48 -5.64
N LEU A 55 -11.78 -2.78 -5.09
CA LEU A 55 -10.54 -2.05 -5.32
C LEU A 55 -9.42 -3.02 -5.70
N THR A 56 -8.53 -2.55 -6.56
CA THR A 56 -7.29 -3.23 -6.92
C THR A 56 -6.10 -2.32 -6.67
N ALA A 57 -4.93 -2.90 -6.47
CA ALA A 57 -3.72 -2.18 -6.20
C ALA A 57 -2.55 -2.70 -7.04
N SER A 58 -1.72 -1.82 -7.57
CA SER A 58 -0.51 -2.18 -8.30
C SER A 58 0.67 -1.30 -7.90
N TRP A 59 1.89 -1.80 -8.08
CA TRP A 59 3.12 -1.08 -7.76
C TRP A 59 3.76 -0.54 -9.04
N ASP A 60 4.14 0.74 -9.04
CA ASP A 60 4.99 1.37 -10.05
C ASP A 60 6.19 2.03 -9.37
N GLY A 61 7.34 1.34 -9.43
CA GLY A 61 8.51 1.68 -8.61
C GLY A 61 8.17 1.62 -7.13
N ASP A 62 8.37 2.74 -6.43
CA ASP A 62 8.02 2.88 -5.01
C ASP A 62 6.57 3.38 -4.81
N SER A 63 5.84 3.68 -5.87
CA SER A 63 4.47 4.20 -5.79
C SER A 63 3.46 3.05 -5.76
N LEU A 64 2.46 3.18 -4.89
CA LEU A 64 1.31 2.29 -4.83
C LEU A 64 0.13 2.96 -5.52
N ILE A 65 -0.42 2.31 -6.55
CA ILE A 65 -1.52 2.81 -7.35
C ILE A 65 -2.76 1.99 -7.04
N PHE A 66 -3.78 2.65 -6.54
CA PHE A 66 -5.09 2.05 -6.30
C PHE A 66 -6.06 2.40 -7.41
N THR A 67 -6.89 1.43 -7.80
CA THR A 67 -7.96 1.62 -8.78
C THR A 67 -9.26 1.10 -8.22
N SER A 68 -10.26 1.96 -8.11
CA SER A 68 -11.63 1.55 -7.75
C SER A 68 -12.44 1.25 -9.01
N SER A 69 -13.23 0.19 -8.98
CA SER A 69 -14.18 -0.06 -10.06
C SER A 69 -15.37 0.90 -9.99
N LYS A 70 -16.04 1.09 -11.13
CA LYS A 70 -17.27 1.90 -11.19
C LYS A 70 -18.39 1.32 -10.32
N GLU A 71 -18.44 -0.01 -10.15
CA GLU A 71 -19.45 -0.63 -9.28
C GLU A 71 -19.24 -0.26 -7.80
N HIS A 72 -18.01 0.05 -7.38
CA HIS A 72 -17.67 0.33 -5.99
C HIS A 72 -17.94 1.79 -5.59
N ASN A 73 -17.46 2.75 -6.38
CA ASN A 73 -17.53 4.18 -6.04
C ASN A 73 -18.48 4.99 -6.93
N GLY A 74 -19.26 4.34 -7.79
CA GLY A 74 -20.14 5.00 -8.76
C GLY A 74 -19.40 5.55 -9.99
N ASP A 75 -18.09 5.78 -9.87
CA ASP A 75 -17.16 6.20 -10.92
C ASP A 75 -15.82 5.45 -10.83
N TRP A 76 -15.08 5.45 -11.94
CA TRP A 76 -13.69 4.99 -11.96
C TRP A 76 -12.80 6.06 -11.30
N SER A 77 -11.99 5.65 -10.34
CA SER A 77 -11.00 6.53 -9.71
C SER A 77 -9.66 5.82 -9.56
N THR A 78 -8.59 6.61 -9.64
CA THR A 78 -7.22 6.15 -9.40
C THR A 78 -6.58 7.07 -8.39
N GLU A 79 -5.96 6.49 -7.37
CA GLU A 79 -5.16 7.20 -6.37
C GLU A 79 -3.73 6.68 -6.39
N ILE A 80 -2.76 7.61 -6.35
CA ILE A 80 -1.34 7.28 -6.32
C ILE A 80 -0.80 7.68 -4.96
N VAL A 81 -0.32 6.70 -4.20
CA VAL A 81 0.33 6.88 -2.91
C VAL A 81 1.83 6.69 -3.06
N THR A 82 2.59 7.73 -2.72
CA THR A 82 4.06 7.67 -2.68
C THR A 82 4.54 7.63 -1.24
N PRO A 83 5.68 6.99 -0.93
CA PRO A 83 6.21 6.99 0.41
C PRO A 83 6.65 8.41 0.80
N ASN A 84 6.36 8.80 2.04
CA ASN A 84 6.82 10.07 2.60
C ASN A 84 8.34 10.02 2.90
N ALA A 85 8.89 11.11 3.46
CA ALA A 85 10.32 11.23 3.78
C ALA A 85 10.86 10.16 4.74
N HIS A 86 9.97 9.44 5.43
CA HIS A 86 10.30 8.34 6.33
C HIS A 86 10.08 6.94 5.71
N GLY A 87 9.68 6.87 4.44
CA GLY A 87 9.39 5.61 3.76
C GLY A 87 8.00 5.03 4.08
N HIS A 88 7.10 5.82 4.67
CA HIS A 88 5.75 5.37 5.02
C HIS A 88 4.72 5.81 3.99
N TYR A 89 3.69 4.99 3.79
CA TYR A 89 2.61 5.20 2.83
C TYR A 89 1.40 5.76 3.57
N GLU A 90 0.94 6.94 3.16
CA GLU A 90 -0.25 7.56 3.73
C GLU A 90 -1.47 7.17 2.90
N ILE A 91 -2.30 6.26 3.42
CA ILE A 91 -3.44 5.66 2.71
C ILE A 91 -4.72 6.04 3.45
N GLY A 92 -5.72 6.55 2.74
CA GLY A 92 -7.02 6.96 3.28
C GLY A 92 -8.02 7.24 2.17
N ASP A 93 -9.18 7.82 2.52
CA ASP A 93 -10.19 8.40 1.63
C ASP A 93 -10.89 7.50 0.59
N MET A 94 -10.32 6.35 0.23
CA MET A 94 -10.88 5.48 -0.81
C MET A 94 -11.84 4.40 -0.29
N TRP A 95 -11.69 3.98 0.97
CA TRP A 95 -12.53 2.98 1.61
C TRP A 95 -12.66 3.25 3.11
N PRO A 96 -13.71 2.75 3.77
CA PRO A 96 -13.84 2.82 5.20
C PRO A 96 -12.96 1.78 5.92
N TRP A 97 -12.19 2.26 6.88
CA TRP A 97 -11.44 1.52 7.87
C TRP A 97 -12.34 1.17 9.06
N ASN A 98 -12.26 -0.07 9.53
CA ASN A 98 -12.82 -0.45 10.82
C ASN A 98 -11.71 -0.61 11.84
N GLU A 99 -11.97 -0.25 13.09
CA GLU A 99 -11.08 -0.62 14.19
C GLU A 99 -11.14 -2.14 14.39
N TRP A 100 -9.98 -2.78 14.44
CA TRP A 100 -9.90 -4.21 14.69
C TRP A 100 -10.06 -4.50 16.19
N SER A 101 -10.92 -5.47 16.52
CA SER A 101 -11.12 -5.95 17.88
C SER A 101 -10.56 -7.36 18.06
N GLU A 102 -9.79 -7.52 19.13
CA GLU A 102 -9.18 -8.81 19.50
C GLU A 102 -10.21 -9.86 19.91
N GLU A 103 -11.30 -9.42 20.53
CA GLU A 103 -12.33 -10.31 21.09
C GLU A 103 -13.05 -11.13 20.01
N LEU A 104 -13.01 -10.66 18.77
CA LEU A 104 -13.75 -11.24 17.64
C LEU A 104 -12.86 -12.06 16.70
N ASP A 105 -11.54 -12.05 16.86
CA ASP A 105 -10.61 -12.77 15.97
C ASP A 105 -10.20 -14.12 16.57
N PRO A 106 -10.62 -15.26 15.96
CA PRO A 106 -10.25 -16.59 16.46
C PRO A 106 -8.77 -16.93 16.19
N ASP A 107 -8.08 -16.21 15.31
CA ASP A 107 -6.71 -16.53 14.88
C ASP A 107 -5.66 -16.03 15.89
N GLU A 108 -4.99 -16.97 16.55
CA GLU A 108 -3.96 -16.68 17.55
C GLU A 108 -2.75 -15.92 16.98
N HIS A 109 -2.39 -16.15 15.71
CA HIS A 109 -1.28 -15.42 15.07
C HIS A 109 -1.62 -13.95 14.89
N ARG A 110 -2.85 -13.64 14.46
CA ARG A 110 -3.33 -12.26 14.29
C ARG A 110 -3.40 -11.54 15.62
N ARG A 111 -3.94 -12.20 16.65
CA ARG A 111 -3.96 -11.65 18.02
C ARG A 111 -2.56 -11.40 18.55
N ALA A 112 -1.64 -12.34 18.38
CA ALA A 112 -0.26 -12.17 18.82
C ALA A 112 0.44 -11.01 18.09
N PHE A 113 0.25 -10.88 16.79
CA PHE A 113 0.72 -9.74 16.00
C PHE A 113 0.20 -8.41 16.57
N VAL A 114 -1.10 -8.28 16.80
CA VAL A 114 -1.70 -7.05 17.35
C VAL A 114 -1.21 -6.76 18.77
N ARG A 115 -1.10 -7.78 19.63
CA ARG A 115 -0.53 -7.64 20.97
C ARG A 115 0.91 -7.13 20.91
N GLY A 116 1.73 -7.68 20.01
CA GLY A 116 3.10 -7.22 19.81
C GLY A 116 3.18 -5.75 19.41
N ALA A 117 2.26 -5.29 18.56
CA ALA A 117 2.19 -3.89 18.15
C ALA A 117 1.80 -2.95 19.30
N ARG A 118 0.85 -3.36 20.16
CA ARG A 118 0.35 -2.56 21.30
C ARG A 118 1.33 -2.58 22.48
N ALA A 119 1.89 -3.74 22.82
CA ALA A 119 2.66 -3.97 24.03
C ALA A 119 4.19 -3.83 23.82
N ARG A 120 4.62 -2.63 23.39
CA ARG A 120 6.01 -2.33 22.99
C ARG A 120 7.09 -2.73 24.00
N HIS A 121 6.77 -2.79 25.28
CA HIS A 121 7.73 -3.05 26.35
C HIS A 121 7.51 -4.39 27.06
N GLU A 122 6.46 -5.12 26.71
CA GLU A 122 6.17 -6.40 27.36
C GLU A 122 6.96 -7.52 26.66
N PRO A 123 7.45 -8.52 27.40
CA PRO A 123 7.98 -9.73 26.79
C PRO A 123 6.84 -10.56 26.18
N PRO A 124 7.08 -11.31 25.09
CA PRO A 124 6.08 -12.23 24.56
C PRO A 124 5.76 -13.31 25.61
N ASP A 125 4.55 -13.86 25.56
CA ASP A 125 4.17 -14.97 26.42
C ASP A 125 5.14 -16.15 26.22
N PRO A 126 5.77 -16.68 27.30
CA PRO A 126 6.70 -17.79 27.19
C PRO A 126 6.05 -19.06 26.62
N GLN A 127 4.72 -19.20 26.73
CA GLN A 127 3.95 -20.33 26.22
C GLN A 127 3.69 -20.26 24.71
N TYR A 128 3.94 -19.12 24.06
CA TYR A 128 3.76 -19.00 22.61
C TYR A 128 4.62 -20.00 21.84
N SER A 129 3.98 -20.66 20.88
CA SER A 129 4.69 -21.42 19.85
C SER A 129 5.63 -20.49 19.08
N TYR A 130 6.62 -21.07 18.39
CA TYR A 130 7.57 -20.30 17.60
C TYR A 130 6.88 -19.37 16.59
N ALA A 131 5.85 -19.86 15.90
CA ALA A 131 5.14 -19.10 14.89
C ALA A 131 4.28 -17.96 15.49
N VAL A 132 3.67 -18.17 16.66
CA VAL A 132 2.92 -17.13 17.39
C VAL A 132 3.87 -16.05 17.92
N ARG A 133 5.03 -16.46 18.44
CA ARG A 133 6.09 -15.53 18.88
C ARG A 133 6.64 -14.71 17.71
N ALA A 134 6.82 -15.31 16.55
CA ALA A 134 7.25 -14.60 15.34
C ALA A 134 6.21 -13.55 14.91
N ALA A 135 4.92 -13.87 14.96
CA ALA A 135 3.85 -12.92 14.69
C ALA A 135 3.87 -11.75 15.68
N TRP A 136 4.02 -12.02 16.97
CA TRP A 136 4.19 -10.99 18.00
C TRP A 136 5.39 -10.07 17.75
N GLN A 137 6.56 -10.65 17.44
CA GLN A 137 7.77 -9.87 17.13
C GLN A 137 7.58 -9.01 15.88
N GLN A 138 6.90 -9.53 14.86
CA GLN A 138 6.56 -8.78 13.66
C GLN A 138 5.70 -7.56 14.00
N GLY A 139 4.65 -7.73 14.79
CA GLY A 139 3.77 -6.61 15.18
C GLY A 139 4.50 -5.52 15.94
N ARG A 140 5.38 -5.93 16.86
CA ARG A 140 6.26 -5.00 17.58
C ARG A 140 7.17 -4.22 16.63
N HIS A 141 7.78 -4.90 15.66
CA HIS A 141 8.67 -4.28 14.69
C HIS A 141 7.96 -3.25 13.81
N GLU A 142 6.76 -3.56 13.32
CA GLU A 142 5.92 -2.61 12.57
C GLU A 142 5.61 -1.36 13.39
N ALA A 143 5.19 -1.56 14.64
CA ALA A 143 4.90 -0.46 15.55
C ALA A 143 6.14 0.41 15.84
N GLU A 144 7.30 -0.21 16.02
CA GLU A 144 8.58 0.48 16.22
C GLU A 144 8.95 1.34 14.99
N GLN A 145 8.84 0.81 13.77
CA GLN A 145 9.11 1.57 12.54
C GLN A 145 8.19 2.80 12.42
N LEU A 146 6.90 2.65 12.75
CA LEU A 146 5.91 3.72 12.60
C LEU A 146 6.11 4.90 13.57
N LEU A 147 6.41 4.61 14.84
CA LEU A 147 6.56 5.66 15.87
C LEU A 147 7.99 6.18 16.02
N ASN A 148 8.99 5.37 15.67
CA ASN A 148 10.39 5.80 15.67
C ASN A 148 10.91 5.74 14.23
N PRO A 149 10.40 6.58 13.32
CA PRO A 149 10.95 6.63 11.98
C PRO A 149 12.39 7.11 12.15
N ALA A 150 13.36 6.21 11.94
CA ALA A 150 14.75 6.62 11.88
C ALA A 150 14.83 7.78 10.88
N LEU A 151 15.72 8.74 11.12
CA LEU A 151 16.17 9.72 10.12
C LEU A 151 16.99 8.99 9.03
N GLY A 152 16.45 7.88 8.51
CA GLY A 152 16.97 7.07 7.43
C GLY A 152 16.28 7.46 6.13
N GLY A 153 16.17 8.76 5.89
CA GLY A 153 16.01 9.29 4.55
C GLY A 153 17.25 8.93 3.74
N GLN A 154 17.28 7.69 3.26
CA GLN A 154 17.87 7.38 1.98
C GLN A 154 16.80 6.63 1.20
N SER A 155 15.81 7.38 0.73
CA SER A 155 15.36 7.21 -0.64
C SER A 155 16.64 7.17 -1.46
N ARG A 156 17.10 5.96 -1.78
CA ARG A 156 18.08 5.77 -2.83
C ARG A 156 17.46 6.50 -4.02
N PRO A 157 18.12 7.51 -4.62
CA PRO A 157 17.61 8.00 -5.88
C PRO A 157 17.59 6.78 -6.80
N HIS A 158 16.39 6.27 -7.08
CA HIS A 158 16.17 5.41 -8.22
C HIS A 158 16.57 6.29 -9.39
N ARG A 159 17.84 6.14 -9.79
CA ARG A 159 18.33 6.62 -11.07
C ARG A 159 17.39 5.94 -12.04
N HIS A 160 16.41 6.68 -12.53
CA HIS A 160 15.65 6.31 -13.71
C HIS A 160 16.70 6.09 -14.79
N LEU A 161 17.14 4.85 -14.93
CA LEU A 161 17.51 4.34 -16.24
C LEU A 161 16.18 4.30 -16.98
N VAL A 162 15.81 5.44 -17.54
CA VAL A 162 15.03 5.48 -18.77
C VAL A 162 15.88 4.68 -19.74
N THR A 163 15.63 3.38 -19.80
CA THR A 163 15.99 2.60 -20.97
C THR A 163 15.09 3.17 -22.05
N HIS A 164 15.60 4.15 -22.79
CA HIS A 164 15.10 4.42 -24.13
C HIS A 164 15.21 3.08 -24.86
N GLY A 165 14.08 2.37 -24.96
CA GLY A 165 13.98 1.25 -25.88
C GLY A 165 14.45 1.75 -27.26
N PRO A 166 15.15 0.91 -28.04
CA PRO A 166 15.62 1.31 -29.35
C PRO A 166 14.44 1.86 -30.14
N THR A 167 14.58 3.10 -30.59
CA THR A 167 13.70 3.72 -31.57
C THR A 167 13.52 2.72 -32.72
N PRO A 168 12.28 2.37 -33.11
CA PRO A 168 12.06 1.61 -34.34
C PRO A 168 12.74 2.37 -35.47
N PRO A 169 13.50 1.71 -36.36
CA PRO A 169 14.12 2.39 -37.48
C PRO A 169 13.04 3.13 -38.27
N GLU A 170 13.21 4.44 -38.37
CA GLU A 170 12.50 5.33 -39.25
C GLU A 170 12.53 4.71 -40.66
N ALA A 171 11.36 4.33 -41.16
CA ALA A 171 11.23 3.82 -42.51
C ALA A 171 11.78 4.91 -43.46
N PRO A 172 12.67 4.57 -44.41
CA PRO A 172 13.21 5.55 -45.33
C PRO A 172 12.07 6.19 -46.12
N ASN A 173 12.00 7.52 -46.04
CA ASN A 173 11.14 8.37 -46.87
C ASN A 173 11.20 7.90 -48.33
N THR A 174 10.15 7.22 -48.78
CA THR A 174 9.95 6.94 -50.20
C THR A 174 9.71 8.28 -50.87
N THR A 175 10.77 8.74 -51.54
CA THR A 175 10.73 9.83 -52.50
C THR A 175 9.56 9.60 -53.45
N SER A 176 8.62 10.54 -53.47
CA SER A 176 7.51 10.56 -54.41
C SER A 176 8.07 10.50 -55.84
N LEU A 177 7.72 9.43 -56.56
CA LEU A 177 7.95 9.35 -57.99
C LEU A 177 7.10 10.42 -58.71
N PRO A 178 7.62 11.11 -59.73
CA PRO A 178 6.85 12.08 -60.48
C PRO A 178 5.73 11.39 -61.28
N ILE A 179 4.53 11.96 -61.18
CA ILE A 179 3.34 11.61 -61.94
C ILE A 179 3.63 11.79 -63.45
N PRO A 180 3.48 10.76 -64.31
CA PRO A 180 3.58 10.97 -65.75
C PRO A 180 2.34 11.70 -66.27
N ALA A 181 2.59 12.74 -67.07
CA ALA A 181 1.59 13.59 -67.69
C ALA A 181 0.61 12.79 -68.56
N ARG A 182 -0.67 13.02 -68.29
CA ARG A 182 -1.84 12.56 -69.04
C ARG A 182 -1.76 13.11 -70.48
N ARG A 183 -1.44 12.28 -71.47
CA ARG A 183 -1.65 12.63 -72.88
C ARG A 183 -3.13 12.51 -73.21
N GLN A 184 -3.75 13.64 -73.55
CA GLN A 184 -5.03 13.69 -74.23
C GLN A 184 -4.85 13.17 -75.67
N ARG A 185 -5.78 12.31 -76.09
CA ARG A 185 -6.27 12.18 -77.47
C ARG A 185 -7.75 11.88 -77.41
#